data_AF-A0A429A4Y5-F1
#
_entry.id   AF-A0A429A4Y5-F1
#
_cell.length_a   1.000
_cell.length_b   1.000
_cell.length_c   1.000
_cell.angle_alpha   90.00
_cell.angle_beta   90.00
_cell.angle_gamma   90.00
#
_symmetry.space_group_name_H-M   'P 1'
#
loop_
_entity.id
_entity.type
_entity.pdbx_description
1 polymer ?
#
loop_
_entity_poly.entity_id
_entity_poly.type
_entity_poly.pdbx_seq_one_letter_code
_entity_poly.pdbx_strand_id
1 'polypeptide(L)'
;MRPQLKNVAWERTGDELRLVYDPRDQLMVSDPDGHVEKLLALLYEGGRTVSQLADELSLPVQDVLGAVESFDAERLLEDGERLGRLDATEAERYFSNLAFFESFGTLARSREDLQRRLSESHVLVLGTGGLNSNTIPHLSGLGVGRMTLVDRDTVDVRNFARQYLYRWEDLGARKVERAAAWVRSFDPAIEVQAIDTGIESAEQLAELIDRTRPDVVASGIDQPKEIDLWVNAACVRHGVPFVRGGITVTKGIVWSVAPGVSACRGCVPADPSPNRATGPGSSAPNGSQPSTG
;
A
#
# COMPACT_ATOMS: atom_id res chain seq x y z
N MET A 1 20.09 16.64 -11.11
CA MET A 1 19.11 17.00 -10.07
C MET A 1 19.03 18.50 -9.97
N ARG A 2 17.82 19.01 -9.81
CA ARG A 2 17.49 20.41 -9.56
C ARG A 2 16.63 20.44 -8.30
N PRO A 3 17.24 20.64 -7.10
CA PRO A 3 16.47 20.62 -5.87
C PRO A 3 15.42 21.72 -5.91
N GLN A 4 14.21 21.35 -5.51
CA GLN A 4 13.05 22.23 -5.50
C GLN A 4 12.33 22.07 -4.16
N LEU A 5 11.97 23.19 -3.56
CA LEU A 5 11.20 23.19 -2.32
C LEU A 5 9.79 22.69 -2.60
N LYS A 6 9.29 21.79 -1.76
CA LYS A 6 7.89 21.38 -1.74
C LYS A 6 6.99 22.55 -1.35
N ASN A 7 5.68 22.31 -1.24
CA ASN A 7 4.75 23.32 -0.74
C ASN A 7 4.92 23.57 0.78
N VAL A 8 6.06 24.12 1.16
CA VAL A 8 6.48 24.49 2.51
C VAL A 8 6.29 25.99 2.66
N ALA A 9 5.51 26.39 3.67
CA ALA A 9 5.46 27.79 4.08
C ALA A 9 6.58 28.09 5.07
N TRP A 10 7.10 29.32 5.08
CA TRP A 10 8.05 29.75 6.12
C TRP A 10 7.79 31.17 6.59
N GLU A 11 8.17 31.44 7.83
CA GLU A 11 8.05 32.75 8.49
C GLU A 11 9.33 33.06 9.26
N ARG A 12 9.83 34.30 9.13
CA ARG A 12 10.99 34.79 9.88
C ARG A 12 10.59 35.42 11.20
N THR A 13 11.27 35.04 12.29
CA THR A 13 11.16 35.68 13.60
C THR A 13 12.56 35.96 14.14
N GLY A 14 13.04 37.20 14.00
CA GLY A 14 14.41 37.56 14.39
C GLY A 14 15.46 36.87 13.51
N ASP A 15 16.31 36.07 14.15
CA ASP A 15 17.39 35.30 13.51
C ASP A 15 17.01 33.83 13.25
N GLU A 16 15.71 33.52 13.32
CA GLU A 16 15.19 32.17 13.07
C GLU A 16 14.12 32.17 11.98
N LEU A 17 14.06 31.06 11.25
CA LEU A 17 13.01 30.70 10.30
C LEU A 17 12.20 29.54 10.86
N ARG A 18 10.89 29.69 10.79
CA ARG A 18 9.92 28.64 11.10
C ARG A 18 9.37 28.10 9.79
N LEU A 19 9.70 26.86 9.46
CA LEU A 19 9.21 26.16 8.27
C LEU A 19 8.03 25.28 8.67
N VAL A 20 6.96 25.36 7.90
CA VAL A 20 5.69 24.66 8.12
C VAL A 20 5.31 23.92 6.85
N TYR A 21 5.42 22.60 6.89
CA TYR A 21 4.93 21.70 5.84
C TYR A 21 3.68 20.95 6.29
N ASP A 22 3.74 20.27 7.45
CA ASP A 22 2.58 19.76 8.17
C ASP A 22 2.31 20.70 9.35
N PRO A 23 1.10 21.23 9.57
CA PRO A 23 0.82 22.10 10.73
C PRO A 23 1.19 21.48 12.09
N ARG A 24 1.27 20.14 12.16
CA ARG A 24 1.67 19.39 13.36
C ARG A 24 3.18 19.25 13.52
N ASP A 25 3.96 19.54 12.49
CA ASP A 25 5.41 19.39 12.47
C ASP A 25 6.10 20.65 11.92
N GLN A 26 6.97 21.25 12.75
CA GLN A 26 7.55 22.55 12.47
C GLN A 26 9.05 22.48 12.65
N LEU A 27 9.78 22.91 11.63
CA LEU A 27 11.23 22.96 11.67
C LEU A 27 11.66 24.41 11.96
N MET A 28 12.43 24.57 13.03
CA MET A 28 13.08 25.83 13.37
C MET A 28 14.52 25.80 12.85
N VAL A 29 14.89 26.81 12.05
CA VAL A 29 16.22 26.92 11.45
C VAL A 29 16.83 28.27 11.81
N SER A 30 18.05 28.27 12.33
CA SER A 30 18.79 29.51 12.58
C SER A 30 19.27 30.12 11.26
N ASP A 31 19.05 31.41 11.07
CA ASP A 31 19.43 32.15 9.88
C ASP A 31 19.83 33.61 10.19
N PRO A 32 20.88 33.83 11.00
CA PRO A 32 21.32 35.18 11.39
C PRO A 32 21.75 36.03 10.19
N ASP A 33 22.30 35.40 9.14
CA ASP A 33 22.83 36.09 7.96
C ASP A 33 21.83 36.21 6.80
N GLY A 34 20.64 35.61 6.93
CA GLY A 34 19.60 35.63 5.89
C GLY A 34 19.91 34.75 4.67
N HIS A 35 20.89 33.85 4.76
CA HIS A 35 21.30 32.98 3.66
C HIS A 35 20.31 31.82 3.48
N VAL A 36 19.77 31.29 4.57
CA VAL A 36 18.82 30.19 4.51
C VAL A 36 17.51 30.64 3.88
N GLU A 37 17.00 31.81 4.26
CA GLU A 37 15.77 32.36 3.69
C GLU A 37 15.89 32.60 2.18
N LYS A 38 17.04 33.12 1.73
CA LYS A 38 17.35 33.28 0.29
C LYS A 38 17.43 31.94 -0.41
N LEU A 39 18.09 30.94 0.19
CA LEU A 39 18.15 29.59 -0.36
C LEU A 39 16.74 28.99 -0.51
N LEU A 40 15.87 29.12 0.50
CA LEU A 40 14.48 28.66 0.44
C LEU A 40 13.70 29.34 -0.70
N ALA A 41 13.85 30.64 -0.88
CA ALA A 41 13.21 31.36 -1.98
C ALA A 41 13.68 30.85 -3.36
N LEU A 42 14.99 30.64 -3.54
CA LEU A 42 15.55 30.11 -4.78
C LEU A 42 15.11 28.65 -5.06
N LEU A 43 15.02 27.83 -4.01
CA LEU A 43 14.52 26.46 -4.09
C LEU A 43 13.01 26.42 -4.40
N TYR A 44 12.23 27.36 -3.86
CA TYR A 44 10.80 27.50 -4.13
C TYR A 44 10.52 27.90 -5.59
N GLU A 45 11.31 28.82 -6.14
CA GLU A 45 11.29 29.14 -7.58
C GLU A 45 11.67 27.92 -8.44
N GLY A 46 12.55 27.05 -7.91
CA GLY A 46 13.00 25.83 -8.56
C GLY A 46 13.94 26.07 -9.74
N GLY A 47 14.21 25.00 -10.51
CA GLY A 47 14.91 25.10 -11.79
C GLY A 47 16.43 25.27 -11.74
N ARG A 48 17.06 25.37 -10.57
CA ARG A 48 18.51 25.58 -10.41
C ARG A 48 19.24 24.31 -9.98
N THR A 49 20.52 24.16 -10.36
CA THR A 49 21.42 23.15 -9.78
C THR A 49 22.06 23.68 -8.50
N VAL A 50 22.66 22.80 -7.69
CA VAL A 50 23.41 23.20 -6.47
C VAL A 50 24.52 24.20 -6.79
N SER A 51 25.23 24.05 -7.90
CA SER A 51 26.26 25.01 -8.33
C SER A 51 25.67 26.39 -8.64
N GLN A 52 24.52 26.44 -9.33
CA GLN A 52 23.86 27.71 -9.66
C GLN A 52 23.32 28.40 -8.41
N LEU A 53 22.76 27.64 -7.46
CA LEU A 53 22.35 28.16 -6.15
C LEU A 53 23.53 28.76 -5.39
N ALA A 54 24.68 28.07 -5.37
CA ALA A 54 25.90 28.55 -4.73
C ALA A 54 26.42 29.85 -5.36
N ASP A 55 26.41 29.93 -6.69
CA ASP A 55 26.81 31.14 -7.43
C ASP A 55 25.88 32.33 -7.09
N GLU A 56 24.56 32.14 -7.12
CA GLU A 56 23.58 33.20 -6.81
C GLU A 56 23.63 33.65 -5.34
N LEU A 57 23.92 32.73 -4.41
CA LEU A 57 24.07 33.04 -2.99
C LEU A 57 25.45 33.61 -2.65
N SER A 58 26.41 33.55 -3.56
CA SER A 58 27.83 33.87 -3.30
C SER A 58 28.41 33.05 -2.14
N LEU A 59 28.06 31.75 -2.07
CA LEU A 59 28.50 30.81 -1.04
C LEU A 59 29.31 29.65 -1.65
N PRO A 60 30.17 28.98 -0.87
CA PRO A 60 30.81 27.75 -1.31
C PRO A 60 29.79 26.67 -1.68
N VAL A 61 30.03 25.96 -2.79
CA VAL A 61 29.15 24.87 -3.27
C VAL A 61 28.91 23.79 -2.20
N GLN A 62 29.92 23.49 -1.38
CA GLN A 62 29.81 22.48 -0.32
C GLN A 62 28.85 22.90 0.79
N ASP A 63 28.79 24.19 1.13
CA ASP A 63 27.89 24.70 2.16
C ASP A 63 26.44 24.63 1.69
N VAL A 64 26.19 24.99 0.42
CA VAL A 64 24.86 24.85 -0.19
C VAL A 64 24.46 23.38 -0.35
N LEU A 65 25.41 22.51 -0.72
CA LEU A 65 25.14 21.07 -0.80
C LEU A 65 24.72 20.50 0.57
N GLY A 66 25.45 20.83 1.64
CA GLY A 66 25.11 20.38 2.98
C GLY A 66 23.74 20.88 3.46
N ALA A 67 23.36 22.12 3.12
CA ALA A 67 22.03 22.64 3.39
C ALA A 67 20.93 21.89 2.61
N VAL A 68 21.16 21.62 1.32
CA VAL A 68 20.22 20.84 0.48
C VAL A 68 20.06 19.42 1.01
N GLU A 69 21.14 18.75 1.39
CA GLU A 69 21.09 17.41 1.99
C GLU A 69 20.32 17.41 3.32
N SER A 70 20.49 18.45 4.14
CA SER A 70 19.76 18.60 5.40
C SER A 70 18.26 18.78 5.17
N PHE A 71 17.87 19.62 4.20
CA PHE A 71 16.46 19.80 3.85
C PHE A 71 15.84 18.57 3.19
N ASP A 72 16.59 17.79 2.41
CA ASP A 72 16.11 16.52 1.87
C ASP A 72 15.92 15.45 2.96
N ALA A 73 16.81 15.42 3.97
CA ALA A 73 16.65 14.54 5.13
C ALA A 73 15.36 14.84 5.92
N GLU A 74 14.99 16.11 6.03
CA GLU A 74 13.71 16.58 6.57
C GLU A 74 12.53 16.45 5.57
N ARG A 75 12.77 15.88 4.38
CA ARG A 75 11.79 15.69 3.30
C ARG A 75 11.11 16.98 2.87
N LEU A 76 11.84 18.09 2.84
CA LEU A 76 11.32 19.37 2.37
C LEU A 76 11.51 19.56 0.86
N LEU A 77 12.31 18.70 0.21
CA LEU A 77 12.71 18.85 -1.18
C LEU A 77 12.23 17.73 -2.10
N GLU A 78 12.05 18.06 -3.37
CA GLU A 78 11.94 17.12 -4.50
C GLU A 78 12.90 17.54 -5.62
N ASP A 79 13.19 16.62 -6.55
CA ASP A 79 13.98 16.94 -7.73
C ASP A 79 13.06 17.42 -8.85
N GLY A 80 13.21 18.67 -9.27
CA GLY A 80 12.43 19.26 -10.36
C GLY A 80 12.59 18.54 -11.70
N GLU A 81 13.70 17.81 -11.93
CA GLU A 81 13.89 16.96 -13.11
C GLU A 81 13.03 15.68 -13.07
N ARG A 82 12.38 15.43 -11.93
CA ARG A 82 11.47 14.31 -11.70
C ARG A 82 9.99 14.69 -11.68
N LEU A 83 9.67 15.97 -11.86
CA LEU A 83 8.31 16.51 -11.92
C LEU A 83 7.86 16.70 -13.37
N GLY A 84 6.55 16.78 -13.60
CA GLY A 84 5.96 16.99 -14.93
C GLY A 84 6.05 15.76 -15.85
N ARG A 85 6.18 14.57 -15.26
CA ARG A 85 6.21 13.28 -15.96
C ARG A 85 4.83 12.67 -16.16
N LEU A 86 3.85 13.09 -15.36
CA LEU A 86 2.42 12.80 -15.57
C LEU A 86 1.83 13.83 -16.53
N ASP A 87 0.91 13.41 -17.39
CA ASP A 87 0.15 14.36 -18.21
C ASP A 87 -0.85 15.17 -17.35
N ALA A 88 -1.43 16.24 -17.93
CA ALA A 88 -2.34 17.11 -17.19
C ALA A 88 -3.61 16.39 -16.68
N THR A 89 -4.08 15.37 -17.41
CA THR A 89 -5.26 14.59 -17.02
C THR A 89 -4.92 13.63 -15.89
N GLU A 90 -3.76 12.97 -15.96
CA GLU A 90 -3.25 12.10 -14.90
C GLU A 90 -2.96 12.88 -13.62
N ALA A 91 -2.32 14.04 -13.74
CA ALA A 91 -2.01 14.91 -12.59
C ALA A 91 -3.29 15.38 -11.88
N GLU A 92 -4.32 15.76 -12.64
CA GLU A 92 -5.63 16.13 -12.07
C GLU A 92 -6.32 14.91 -11.43
N ARG A 93 -6.33 13.76 -12.11
CA ARG A 93 -6.91 12.52 -11.58
C ARG A 93 -6.29 12.10 -10.25
N TYR A 94 -4.97 12.26 -10.12
CA TYR A 94 -4.20 11.84 -8.95
C TYR A 94 -3.85 12.99 -8.00
N PHE A 95 -4.50 14.15 -8.11
CA PHE A 95 -4.20 15.34 -7.31
C PHE A 95 -4.04 15.04 -5.81
N SER A 96 -5.00 14.35 -5.21
CA SER A 96 -4.94 13.98 -3.78
C SER A 96 -3.86 12.95 -3.45
N ASN A 97 -3.59 12.02 -4.36
CA ASN A 97 -2.53 11.02 -4.17
C ASN A 97 -1.15 11.71 -4.22
N LEU A 98 -0.94 12.61 -5.17
CA LEU A 98 0.30 13.37 -5.31
C LEU A 98 0.54 14.27 -4.09
N ALA A 99 -0.49 14.92 -3.56
CA ALA A 99 -0.40 15.69 -2.32
C ALA A 99 0.01 14.82 -1.13
N PHE A 100 -0.53 13.60 -1.01
CA PHE A 100 -0.11 12.66 0.03
C PHE A 100 1.32 12.15 -0.19
N PHE A 101 1.70 11.81 -1.42
CA PHE A 101 3.03 11.29 -1.75
C PHE A 101 4.13 12.34 -1.64
N GLU A 102 3.82 13.62 -1.81
CA GLU A 102 4.74 14.72 -1.54
C GLU A 102 5.33 14.64 -0.12
N SER A 103 4.56 14.18 0.86
CA SER A 103 5.05 14.03 2.26
C SER A 103 6.10 12.93 2.43
N PHE A 104 6.24 12.03 1.45
CA PHE A 104 7.22 10.95 1.44
C PHE A 104 8.27 11.12 0.34
N GLY A 105 8.09 12.10 -0.54
CA GLY A 105 9.03 12.41 -1.60
C GLY A 105 10.39 12.84 -1.06
N THR A 106 11.43 12.64 -1.85
CA THR A 106 12.78 13.15 -1.63
C THR A 106 13.37 13.50 -3.00
N LEU A 107 14.58 14.07 -3.02
CA LEU A 107 15.37 14.26 -4.24
C LEU A 107 15.57 12.95 -5.01
N ALA A 108 15.71 11.82 -4.30
CA ALA A 108 15.91 10.51 -4.89
C ALA A 108 14.61 9.86 -5.41
N ARG A 109 13.43 10.34 -4.98
CA ARG A 109 12.13 9.76 -5.31
C ARG A 109 11.02 10.79 -5.13
N SER A 110 10.49 11.32 -6.23
CA SER A 110 9.40 12.31 -6.18
C SER A 110 8.03 11.67 -5.92
N ARG A 111 7.04 12.51 -5.62
CA ARG A 111 5.61 12.14 -5.59
C ARG A 111 5.10 11.52 -6.88
N GLU A 112 5.58 11.99 -8.04
CA GLU A 112 5.21 11.43 -9.33
C GLU A 112 5.87 10.06 -9.57
N ASP A 113 7.11 9.85 -9.12
CA ASP A 113 7.74 8.52 -9.17
C ASP A 113 7.00 7.50 -8.29
N LEU A 114 6.42 7.96 -7.17
CA LEU A 114 5.56 7.14 -6.31
C LEU A 114 4.26 6.75 -7.03
N GLN A 115 3.56 7.71 -7.63
CA GLN A 115 2.32 7.47 -8.37
C GLN A 115 2.57 6.58 -9.61
N ARG A 116 3.62 6.85 -10.39
CA ARG A 116 3.99 6.03 -11.55
C ARG A 116 4.26 4.59 -11.18
N ARG A 117 4.95 4.35 -10.06
CA ARG A 117 5.19 2.97 -9.59
C ARG A 117 3.89 2.24 -9.28
N LEU A 118 2.84 2.92 -8.80
CA LEU A 118 1.52 2.31 -8.63
C LEU A 118 0.89 1.99 -9.99
N SER A 119 0.95 2.92 -10.94
CA SER A 119 0.43 2.72 -12.29
C SER A 119 1.15 1.63 -13.08
N GLU A 120 2.40 1.32 -12.72
CA GLU A 120 3.15 0.19 -13.27
C GLU A 120 2.96 -1.11 -12.48
N SER A 121 2.31 -1.06 -11.31
CA SER A 121 2.18 -2.21 -10.41
C SER A 121 1.02 -3.14 -10.76
N HIS A 122 1.19 -4.41 -10.40
CA HIS A 122 0.19 -5.46 -10.53
C HIS A 122 -0.16 -6.10 -9.18
N VAL A 123 -1.44 -6.08 -8.85
CA VAL A 123 -1.98 -6.72 -7.64
C VAL A 123 -2.76 -7.98 -7.99
N LEU A 124 -2.37 -9.11 -7.39
CA LEU A 124 -3.19 -10.32 -7.38
C LEU A 124 -4.12 -10.29 -6.16
N VAL A 125 -5.43 -10.12 -6.40
CA VAL A 125 -6.45 -10.02 -5.37
C VAL A 125 -7.14 -11.37 -5.21
N LEU A 126 -6.92 -12.01 -4.06
CA LEU A 126 -7.52 -13.29 -3.71
C LEU A 126 -8.81 -13.06 -2.91
N GLY A 127 -9.94 -13.39 -3.53
CA GLY A 127 -11.28 -13.11 -3.05
C GLY A 127 -11.74 -11.70 -3.43
N THR A 128 -13.02 -11.57 -3.74
CA THR A 128 -13.74 -10.32 -4.03
C THR A 128 -14.89 -10.10 -3.05
N GLY A 129 -14.86 -10.82 -1.92
CA GLY A 129 -15.87 -10.76 -0.86
C GLY A 129 -15.76 -9.53 0.05
N GLY A 130 -16.16 -9.68 1.32
CA GLY A 130 -16.34 -8.56 2.27
C GLY A 130 -15.19 -7.56 2.34
N LEU A 131 -13.96 -8.04 2.49
CA LEU A 131 -12.79 -7.16 2.57
C LEU A 131 -12.44 -6.57 1.20
N ASN A 132 -12.17 -7.44 0.23
CA ASN A 132 -11.61 -7.00 -1.04
C ASN A 132 -12.61 -6.26 -1.94
N SER A 133 -13.93 -6.42 -1.74
CA SER A 133 -14.93 -5.54 -2.37
C SER A 133 -14.80 -4.07 -1.93
N ASN A 134 -14.13 -3.79 -0.81
CA ASN A 134 -13.75 -2.44 -0.39
C ASN A 134 -12.31 -2.10 -0.82
N THR A 135 -11.38 -3.06 -0.76
CA THR A 135 -9.98 -2.84 -1.18
C THR A 135 -9.84 -2.57 -2.67
N ILE A 136 -10.59 -3.25 -3.54
CA ILE A 136 -10.53 -3.09 -5.01
C ILE A 136 -10.82 -1.63 -5.42
N PRO A 137 -11.88 -0.96 -4.93
CA PRO A 137 -12.07 0.47 -5.15
C PRO A 137 -10.90 1.34 -4.72
N HIS A 138 -10.30 1.08 -3.56
CA HIS A 138 -9.14 1.84 -3.10
C HIS A 138 -7.91 1.63 -3.97
N LEU A 139 -7.60 0.39 -4.37
CA LEU A 139 -6.50 0.11 -5.31
C LEU A 139 -6.73 0.81 -6.65
N SER A 140 -7.99 0.88 -7.10
CA SER A 140 -8.34 1.54 -8.35
C SER A 140 -8.15 3.05 -8.26
N GLY A 141 -8.59 3.67 -7.15
CA GLY A 141 -8.39 5.12 -6.91
C GLY A 141 -6.93 5.51 -6.63
N LEU A 142 -6.13 4.59 -6.07
CA LEU A 142 -4.68 4.78 -5.93
C LEU A 142 -3.94 4.72 -7.27
N GLY A 143 -4.60 4.27 -8.35
CA GLY A 143 -4.02 4.18 -9.68
C GLY A 143 -3.14 2.96 -9.88
N VAL A 144 -3.46 1.83 -9.24
CA VAL A 144 -2.84 0.53 -9.56
C VAL A 144 -3.14 0.17 -11.01
N GLY A 145 -2.11 -0.03 -11.83
CA GLY A 145 -2.29 -0.24 -13.27
C GLY A 145 -2.87 -1.59 -13.65
N ARG A 146 -2.58 -2.64 -12.87
CA ARG A 146 -3.00 -4.00 -13.17
C ARG A 146 -3.62 -4.71 -11.98
N MET A 147 -4.72 -5.42 -12.21
CA MET A 147 -5.34 -6.29 -11.21
C MET A 147 -5.71 -7.66 -11.78
N THR A 148 -5.34 -8.73 -11.08
CA THR A 148 -5.94 -10.06 -11.31
C THR A 148 -6.82 -10.39 -10.13
N LEU A 149 -8.11 -10.55 -10.38
CA LEU A 149 -9.12 -10.87 -9.36
C LEU A 149 -9.42 -12.37 -9.41
N VAL A 150 -9.44 -13.02 -8.26
CA VAL A 150 -9.72 -14.46 -8.13
C VAL A 150 -10.86 -14.65 -7.15
N ASP A 151 -11.97 -15.20 -7.60
CA ASP A 151 -13.09 -15.59 -6.72
C ASP A 151 -13.94 -16.62 -7.47
N ARG A 152 -14.60 -17.53 -6.74
CA ARG A 152 -15.52 -18.53 -7.30
C ARG A 152 -16.99 -18.30 -6.93
N ASP A 153 -17.24 -17.38 -6.02
CA ASP A 153 -18.56 -17.15 -5.46
C ASP A 153 -19.48 -16.41 -6.44
N THR A 154 -20.78 -16.59 -6.23
CA THR A 154 -21.84 -15.78 -6.83
C THR A 154 -22.34 -14.71 -5.86
N VAL A 155 -22.86 -13.61 -6.39
CA VAL A 155 -23.49 -12.56 -5.58
C VAL A 155 -24.76 -13.12 -4.92
N ASP A 156 -24.84 -12.96 -3.60
CA ASP A 156 -25.96 -13.38 -2.76
C ASP A 156 -26.51 -12.18 -1.96
N VAL A 157 -27.80 -12.22 -1.60
CA VAL A 157 -28.49 -11.17 -0.83
C VAL A 157 -27.71 -10.77 0.42
N ARG A 158 -27.09 -11.73 1.12
CA ARG A 158 -26.32 -11.46 2.34
C ARG A 158 -25.04 -10.63 2.11
N ASN A 159 -24.64 -10.45 0.86
CA ASN A 159 -23.45 -9.69 0.50
C ASN A 159 -23.71 -8.18 0.59
N PHE A 160 -24.93 -7.72 0.35
CA PHE A 160 -25.29 -6.30 0.35
C PHE A 160 -25.13 -5.59 1.70
N ALA A 161 -25.02 -6.33 2.80
CA ALA A 161 -24.71 -5.74 4.12
C ALA A 161 -23.29 -5.14 4.21
N ARG A 162 -22.37 -5.49 3.30
CA ARG A 162 -20.96 -5.06 3.38
C ARG A 162 -20.18 -4.97 2.06
N GLN A 163 -20.71 -5.50 0.97
CA GLN A 163 -20.02 -5.61 -0.33
C GLN A 163 -20.66 -4.62 -1.31
N TYR A 164 -20.23 -3.36 -1.26
CA TYR A 164 -20.83 -2.25 -2.02
C TYR A 164 -20.51 -2.27 -3.52
N LEU A 165 -19.62 -3.16 -3.95
CA LEU A 165 -19.28 -3.36 -5.34
C LEU A 165 -20.45 -3.95 -6.14
N TYR A 166 -21.32 -4.74 -5.49
CA TYR A 166 -22.41 -5.46 -6.13
C TYR A 166 -23.74 -4.73 -5.99
N ARG A 167 -24.60 -4.88 -7.00
CA ARG A 167 -25.96 -4.32 -7.04
C ARG A 167 -27.02 -5.43 -7.03
N TRP A 168 -28.26 -5.06 -6.75
CA TRP A 168 -29.40 -6.00 -6.76
C TRP A 168 -29.57 -6.74 -8.08
N GLU A 169 -29.25 -6.08 -9.19
CA GLU A 169 -29.26 -6.66 -10.54
C GLU A 169 -28.18 -7.73 -10.76
N ASP A 170 -27.15 -7.78 -9.90
CA ASP A 170 -26.05 -8.75 -9.99
C ASP A 170 -26.34 -10.08 -9.28
N LEU A 171 -27.51 -10.24 -8.64
CA LEU A 171 -27.85 -11.46 -7.89
C LEU A 171 -27.67 -12.73 -8.75
N GLY A 172 -26.92 -13.70 -8.23
CA GLY A 172 -26.58 -14.94 -8.94
C GLY A 172 -25.43 -14.83 -9.95
N ALA A 173 -24.99 -13.63 -10.31
CA ALA A 173 -23.83 -13.44 -11.17
C ALA A 173 -22.52 -13.79 -10.43
N ARG A 174 -21.47 -14.12 -11.19
CA ARG A 174 -20.13 -14.35 -10.63
C ARG A 174 -19.57 -13.06 -10.04
N LYS A 175 -19.17 -13.10 -8.77
CA LYS A 175 -18.60 -11.94 -8.07
C LYS A 175 -17.38 -11.39 -8.78
N VAL A 176 -16.46 -12.28 -9.18
CA VAL A 176 -15.20 -11.89 -9.84
C VAL A 176 -15.45 -11.13 -11.15
N GLU A 177 -16.46 -11.54 -11.91
CA GLU A 177 -16.82 -10.88 -13.17
C GLU A 177 -17.44 -9.49 -12.93
N ARG A 178 -18.29 -9.36 -11.90
CA ARG A 178 -18.87 -8.07 -11.50
C ARG A 178 -17.82 -7.13 -10.94
N ALA A 179 -16.88 -7.64 -10.15
CA ALA A 179 -15.73 -6.89 -9.67
C ALA A 179 -14.86 -6.37 -10.81
N ALA A 180 -14.52 -7.21 -11.78
CA ALA A 180 -13.76 -6.77 -12.94
C ALA A 180 -14.55 -5.77 -13.82
N ALA A 181 -15.86 -5.97 -14.00
CA ALA A 181 -16.70 -5.02 -14.75
C ALA A 181 -16.74 -3.65 -14.05
N TRP A 182 -16.84 -3.63 -12.72
CA TRP A 182 -16.78 -2.40 -11.94
C TRP A 182 -15.45 -1.67 -12.13
N VAL A 183 -14.31 -2.37 -12.03
CA VAL A 183 -12.98 -1.77 -12.22
C VAL A 183 -12.86 -1.15 -13.62
N ARG A 184 -13.24 -1.88 -14.68
CA ARG A 184 -13.19 -1.36 -16.07
C ARG A 184 -14.07 -0.13 -16.26
N SER A 185 -15.21 -0.06 -15.57
CA SER A 185 -16.11 1.09 -15.61
C SER A 185 -15.58 2.27 -14.79
N PHE A 186 -14.87 2.02 -13.70
CA PHE A 186 -14.34 3.05 -12.81
C PHE A 186 -13.10 3.72 -13.41
N ASP A 187 -12.21 2.92 -13.99
CA ASP A 187 -11.00 3.40 -14.66
C ASP A 187 -10.61 2.48 -15.83
N PRO A 188 -10.87 2.92 -17.08
CA PRO A 188 -10.48 2.16 -18.27
C PRO A 188 -8.97 1.98 -18.45
N ALA A 189 -8.13 2.76 -17.77
CA ALA A 189 -6.68 2.60 -17.82
C ALA A 189 -6.17 1.40 -17.01
N ILE A 190 -7.00 0.85 -16.11
CA ILE A 190 -6.64 -0.31 -15.30
C ILE A 190 -6.88 -1.59 -16.10
N GLU A 191 -5.82 -2.35 -16.34
CA GLU A 191 -5.92 -3.68 -16.91
C GLU A 191 -6.39 -4.66 -15.82
N VAL A 192 -7.61 -5.18 -15.97
CA VAL A 192 -8.21 -6.11 -15.00
C VAL A 192 -8.61 -7.44 -15.63
N GLN A 193 -8.12 -8.52 -15.03
CA GLN A 193 -8.46 -9.90 -15.36
C GLN A 193 -9.29 -10.53 -14.24
N ALA A 194 -10.38 -11.21 -14.61
CA ALA A 194 -11.17 -12.04 -13.71
C ALA A 194 -10.81 -13.52 -13.91
N ILE A 195 -10.61 -14.25 -12.81
CA ILE A 195 -10.42 -15.71 -12.79
C ILE A 195 -11.47 -16.31 -11.87
N ASP A 196 -12.47 -16.97 -12.47
CA ASP A 196 -13.56 -17.67 -11.78
C ASP A 196 -13.08 -19.04 -11.25
N THR A 197 -12.32 -19.01 -10.16
CA THR A 197 -11.80 -20.22 -9.52
C THR A 197 -11.57 -20.03 -8.02
N GLY A 198 -11.58 -21.13 -7.27
CA GLY A 198 -11.14 -21.16 -5.89
C GLY A 198 -9.66 -21.50 -5.79
N ILE A 199 -9.03 -21.09 -4.69
CA ILE A 199 -7.69 -21.58 -4.33
C ILE A 199 -7.84 -22.88 -3.54
N GLU A 200 -7.33 -23.97 -4.10
CA GLU A 200 -7.48 -25.34 -3.60
C GLU A 200 -6.15 -25.94 -3.12
N SER A 201 -5.01 -25.31 -3.43
CA SER A 201 -3.70 -25.70 -2.93
C SER A 201 -2.68 -24.56 -3.00
N ALA A 202 -1.55 -24.73 -2.32
CA ALA A 202 -0.41 -23.82 -2.44
C ALA A 202 0.22 -23.88 -3.85
N GLU A 203 0.22 -25.06 -4.47
CA GLU A 203 0.77 -25.31 -5.80
C GLU A 203 -0.04 -24.61 -6.88
N GLN A 204 -1.36 -24.65 -6.81
CA GLN A 204 -2.23 -23.93 -7.74
C GLN A 204 -2.02 -22.41 -7.64
N LEU A 205 -1.88 -21.88 -6.43
CA LEU A 205 -1.60 -20.47 -6.22
C LEU A 205 -0.17 -20.09 -6.69
N ALA A 206 0.81 -20.98 -6.51
CA ALA A 206 2.16 -20.81 -7.05
C ALA A 206 2.15 -20.69 -8.58
N GLU A 207 1.45 -21.59 -9.28
CA GLU A 207 1.29 -21.53 -10.74
C GLU A 207 0.61 -20.23 -11.19
N LEU A 208 -0.36 -19.74 -10.41
CA LEU A 208 -1.03 -18.47 -10.67
C LEU A 208 -0.08 -17.28 -10.50
N ILE A 209 0.77 -17.29 -9.48
CA ILE A 209 1.80 -16.27 -9.26
C ILE A 209 2.82 -16.29 -10.41
N ASP A 210 3.30 -17.46 -10.82
CA ASP A 210 4.23 -17.60 -11.95
C ASP A 210 3.65 -17.05 -13.26
N ARG A 211 2.38 -17.35 -13.53
CA ARG A 211 1.69 -16.93 -14.74
C ARG A 211 1.42 -15.42 -14.77
N THR A 212 1.00 -14.86 -13.65
CA THR A 212 0.49 -13.49 -13.60
C THR A 212 1.55 -12.47 -13.16
N ARG A 213 2.60 -12.93 -12.45
CA ARG A 213 3.75 -12.15 -11.96
C ARG A 213 3.35 -10.89 -11.20
N PRO A 214 2.54 -10.99 -10.13
CA PRO A 214 2.12 -9.85 -9.34
C PRO A 214 3.28 -9.27 -8.51
N ASP A 215 3.28 -7.97 -8.32
CA ASP A 215 4.18 -7.27 -7.40
C ASP A 215 3.77 -7.48 -5.95
N VAL A 216 2.47 -7.69 -5.70
CA VAL A 216 1.92 -7.95 -4.37
C VAL A 216 0.63 -8.76 -4.45
N VAL A 217 0.39 -9.59 -3.44
CA VAL A 217 -0.88 -10.32 -3.26
C VAL A 217 -1.71 -9.68 -2.15
N ALA A 218 -2.99 -9.42 -2.43
CA ALA A 218 -3.98 -9.00 -1.44
C ALA A 218 -4.93 -10.17 -1.12
N SER A 219 -4.76 -10.80 0.04
CA SER A 219 -5.56 -11.95 0.46
C SER A 219 -6.69 -11.54 1.41
N GLY A 220 -7.93 -11.71 0.94
CA GLY A 220 -9.16 -11.52 1.71
C GLY A 220 -10.04 -12.77 1.76
N ILE A 221 -9.48 -13.94 1.43
CA ILE A 221 -10.13 -15.24 1.48
C ILE A 221 -9.96 -15.89 2.86
N ASP A 222 -10.99 -16.60 3.29
CA ASP A 222 -11.11 -17.19 4.64
C ASP A 222 -11.37 -18.71 4.61
N GLN A 223 -11.48 -19.30 3.42
CA GLN A 223 -11.68 -20.74 3.23
C GLN A 223 -10.76 -21.31 2.14
N PRO A 224 -10.32 -22.57 2.28
CA PRO A 224 -10.51 -23.44 3.45
C PRO A 224 -9.62 -23.03 4.63
N LYS A 225 -9.64 -23.78 5.75
CA LYS A 225 -8.92 -23.45 6.99
C LYS A 225 -7.41 -23.26 6.76
N GLU A 226 -6.87 -23.97 5.78
CA GLU A 226 -5.46 -24.00 5.39
C GLU A 226 -5.05 -22.78 4.54
N ILE A 227 -6.00 -21.93 4.14
CA ILE A 227 -5.78 -20.94 3.09
C ILE A 227 -4.63 -19.96 3.40
N ASP A 228 -4.53 -19.50 4.64
CA ASP A 228 -3.45 -18.59 5.06
C ASP A 228 -2.06 -19.28 4.96
N LEU A 229 -1.99 -20.61 5.14
CA LEU A 229 -0.76 -21.38 4.98
C LEU A 229 -0.41 -21.57 3.51
N TRP A 230 -1.40 -21.82 2.65
CA TRP A 230 -1.20 -21.96 1.20
C TRP A 230 -0.73 -20.65 0.57
N VAL A 231 -1.38 -19.54 0.91
CA VAL A 231 -0.97 -18.19 0.49
C VAL A 231 0.46 -17.91 0.94
N ASN A 232 0.77 -18.18 2.20
CA ASN A 232 2.13 -17.99 2.71
C ASN A 232 3.16 -18.84 1.96
N ALA A 233 2.91 -20.14 1.79
CA ALA A 233 3.85 -21.04 1.12
C ALA A 233 4.11 -20.62 -0.33
N ALA A 234 3.04 -20.30 -1.08
CA ALA A 234 3.15 -19.85 -2.46
C ALA A 234 3.90 -18.52 -2.58
N CYS A 235 3.53 -17.50 -1.79
CA CYS A 235 4.13 -16.18 -1.87
C CYS A 235 5.61 -16.17 -1.43
N VAL A 236 5.93 -16.87 -0.33
CA VAL A 236 7.32 -16.98 0.16
C VAL A 236 8.19 -17.71 -0.85
N ARG A 237 7.70 -18.78 -1.48
CA ARG A 237 8.44 -19.52 -2.52
C ARG A 237 8.81 -18.64 -3.72
N HIS A 238 7.95 -17.69 -4.10
CA HIS A 238 8.17 -16.82 -5.26
C HIS A 238 8.78 -15.47 -4.90
N GLY A 239 9.05 -15.21 -3.62
CA GLY A 239 9.55 -13.90 -3.18
C GLY A 239 8.54 -12.77 -3.33
N VAL A 240 7.24 -13.08 -3.46
CA VAL A 240 6.18 -12.08 -3.66
C VAL A 240 5.63 -11.62 -2.32
N PRO A 241 5.65 -10.31 -2.01
CA PRO A 241 5.00 -9.76 -0.82
C PRO A 241 3.50 -10.01 -0.82
N PHE A 242 2.92 -10.19 0.37
CA PHE A 242 1.46 -10.26 0.49
C PHE A 242 0.94 -9.57 1.75
N VAL A 243 -0.29 -9.07 1.64
CA VAL A 243 -1.08 -8.54 2.76
C VAL A 243 -2.29 -9.41 2.93
N ARG A 244 -2.53 -9.87 4.15
CA ARG A 244 -3.70 -10.66 4.52
C ARG A 244 -4.57 -9.79 5.42
N GLY A 245 -5.82 -9.60 5.02
CA GLY A 245 -6.85 -9.01 5.88
C GLY A 245 -8.04 -9.93 6.08
N GLY A 246 -8.83 -9.67 7.12
CA GLY A 246 -10.09 -10.36 7.35
C GLY A 246 -10.71 -9.98 8.68
N ILE A 247 -11.84 -10.60 8.99
CA ILE A 247 -12.62 -10.28 10.18
C ILE A 247 -13.11 -11.55 10.85
N THR A 248 -12.95 -11.60 12.16
CA THR A 248 -13.71 -12.49 13.05
C THR A 248 -14.85 -11.68 13.66
N VAL A 249 -15.82 -12.32 14.33
CA VAL A 249 -17.07 -11.71 14.86
C VAL A 249 -16.98 -10.21 15.20
N THR A 250 -16.02 -9.81 16.05
CA THR A 250 -15.82 -8.40 16.45
C THR A 250 -14.39 -7.89 16.26
N LYS A 251 -13.49 -8.68 15.67
CA LYS A 251 -12.06 -8.31 15.54
C LYS A 251 -11.59 -8.41 14.10
N GLY A 252 -11.07 -7.30 13.59
CA GLY A 252 -10.29 -7.28 12.36
C GLY A 252 -8.92 -7.91 12.59
N ILE A 253 -8.39 -8.54 11.55
CA ILE A 253 -7.05 -9.10 11.53
C ILE A 253 -6.37 -8.68 10.23
N VAL A 254 -5.20 -8.05 10.37
CA VAL A 254 -4.37 -7.59 9.26
C VAL A 254 -2.93 -7.93 9.57
N TRP A 255 -2.22 -8.53 8.62
CA TRP A 255 -0.79 -8.71 8.66
C TRP A 255 -0.21 -8.74 7.25
N SER A 256 1.10 -8.51 7.15
CA SER A 256 1.83 -8.52 5.88
C SER A 256 3.10 -9.35 6.00
N VAL A 257 3.52 -9.94 4.89
CA VAL A 257 4.79 -10.64 4.77
C VAL A 257 5.55 -10.08 3.58
N ALA A 258 6.79 -9.66 3.82
CA ALA A 258 7.79 -9.36 2.81
C ALA A 258 8.84 -10.49 2.83
N PRO A 259 8.80 -11.45 1.88
CA PRO A 259 9.72 -12.58 1.86
C PRO A 259 11.19 -12.15 1.92
N GLY A 260 11.98 -12.82 2.76
CA GLY A 260 13.39 -12.49 2.98
C GLY A 260 13.65 -11.26 3.86
N VAL A 261 12.61 -10.49 4.22
CA VAL A 261 12.72 -9.26 5.03
C VAL A 261 11.97 -9.38 6.36
N SER A 262 10.73 -9.85 6.35
CA SER A 262 9.89 -10.01 7.56
C SER A 262 9.67 -11.48 7.91
N ALA A 263 9.26 -11.74 9.16
CA ALA A 263 8.75 -13.06 9.55
C ALA A 263 7.52 -13.43 8.69
N CYS A 264 7.37 -14.71 8.38
CA CYS A 264 6.24 -15.25 7.61
C CYS A 264 5.25 -15.98 8.52
N ARG A 265 4.09 -16.39 7.98
CA ARG A 265 3.07 -17.13 8.76
C ARG A 265 3.62 -18.44 9.34
N GLY A 266 4.57 -19.08 8.66
CA GLY A 266 5.25 -20.28 9.14
C GLY A 266 6.25 -20.04 10.28
N CYS A 267 6.69 -18.80 10.51
CA CYS A 267 7.54 -18.44 11.64
C CYS A 267 6.77 -18.34 12.95
N VAL A 268 5.45 -18.12 12.89
CA VAL A 268 4.58 -18.01 14.06
C VAL A 268 3.97 -19.39 14.33
N PRO A 269 4.27 -20.02 15.49
CA PRO A 269 3.68 -21.30 15.85
C PRO A 269 2.15 -21.25 15.77
N ALA A 270 1.51 -22.36 15.40
CA ALA A 270 0.07 -22.48 15.62
C ALA A 270 -0.20 -22.31 17.13
N ASP A 271 -1.25 -21.58 17.48
CA ASP A 271 -1.69 -21.46 18.86
C ASP A 271 -1.85 -22.88 19.45
N PRO A 272 -1.09 -23.24 20.50
CA PRO A 272 -1.14 -24.57 21.10
C PRO A 272 -2.42 -24.81 21.90
N SER A 273 -3.34 -23.84 21.97
CA SER A 273 -4.58 -24.02 22.71
C SER A 273 -5.34 -25.24 22.19
N PRO A 274 -5.70 -26.17 23.10
CA PRO A 274 -6.23 -27.47 22.72
C PRO A 274 -7.50 -27.28 21.91
N ASN A 275 -7.56 -28.03 20.81
CA ASN A 275 -8.71 -28.14 19.92
C ASN A 275 -9.96 -28.38 20.79
N ARG A 276 -10.74 -27.33 21.10
CA ARG A 276 -12.00 -27.48 21.82
C ARG A 276 -12.96 -28.17 20.86
N ALA A 277 -12.92 -29.50 20.86
CA ALA A 277 -13.91 -30.33 20.22
C ALA A 277 -15.29 -29.88 20.73
N THR A 278 -16.09 -29.33 19.84
CA THR A 278 -17.49 -28.98 20.13
C THR A 278 -18.34 -30.12 19.62
N GLY A 279 -18.93 -30.87 20.56
CA GLY A 279 -19.98 -31.84 20.29
C GLY A 279 -20.67 -32.22 21.60
N PRO A 280 -21.99 -32.00 21.74
CA PRO A 280 -22.73 -32.53 22.88
C PRO A 280 -23.03 -34.00 22.61
N GLY A 281 -22.24 -34.91 23.19
CA GLY A 281 -22.51 -36.34 23.06
C GLY A 281 -21.29 -37.23 23.16
N SER A 282 -20.62 -37.25 24.31
CA SER A 282 -19.84 -38.42 24.70
C SER A 282 -20.05 -38.65 26.19
N SER A 283 -21.04 -39.49 26.50
CA SER A 283 -21.15 -40.15 27.80
C SER A 283 -19.82 -40.83 28.12
N ALA A 284 -19.15 -40.38 29.18
CA ALA A 284 -18.01 -41.08 29.73
C ALA A 284 -18.44 -42.49 30.16
N PRO A 285 -17.74 -43.57 29.75
CA PRO A 285 -17.95 -44.87 30.36
C PRO A 285 -17.37 -44.81 31.78
N ASN A 286 -18.25 -45.08 32.75
CA ASN A 286 -17.89 -45.33 34.13
C ASN A 286 -16.99 -46.58 34.16
N GLY A 287 -15.71 -46.40 34.51
CA GLY A 287 -14.71 -47.47 34.53
C GLY A 287 -13.94 -47.46 35.86
N SER A 288 -14.41 -48.30 36.77
CA SER A 288 -13.82 -48.76 38.04
C SER A 288 -12.30 -48.59 38.22
N GLN A 289 -11.90 -47.94 39.31
CA GLN A 289 -10.57 -48.11 39.91
C GLN A 289 -10.39 -49.55 40.43
N PRO A 290 -9.24 -50.20 40.23
CA PRO A 290 -8.83 -51.31 41.08
C PRO A 290 -8.09 -50.79 42.30
N SER A 291 -8.52 -51.32 43.44
CA SER A 291 -7.92 -51.22 44.75
C SER A 291 -6.48 -51.73 44.80
N THR A 292 -5.71 -51.10 45.67
CA THR A 292 -4.39 -51.47 46.20
C THR A 292 -4.20 -52.97 46.47
N GLY A 293 -3.04 -53.47 46.07
CA GLY A 293 -2.40 -54.72 46.50
C GLY A 293 -0.92 -54.66 46.14
#